data_AF-A0A2N4WXZ2-F1
#
_entry.id   AF-A0A2N4WXZ2-F1
#
_cell.length_a   1.000
_cell.length_b   1.000
_cell.length_c   1.000
_cell.angle_alpha   90.00
_cell.angle_beta   90.00
_cell.angle_gamma   90.00
#
_symmetry.space_group_name_H-M   'P 1'
#
loop_
_entity.id
_entity.type
_entity.pdbx_description
1 polymer ?
#
loop_
_entity_poly.entity_id
_entity_poly.type
_entity_poly.pdbx_seq_one_letter_code
_entity_poly.pdbx_strand_id
1 'polypeptide(L)'
;MMNSSQARSLGWAAVLAICFALVVVLSFKVHAVKSEVLLAERQLIALERETLLLETEFETRSSQRQLAEWNTVEFGYAAPRAGQFLDGERQLASLGEVRGPGAPSPIRLARAETADGEATAAAPEAPMRSPVSGAAVTLASAGGEKDAGAVFTQAFGDFLIEASPIRPARAEVLRSPKAAAAPGTGE
;
A
#
# COMPACT_ATOMS: atom_id res chain seq x y z
N MET A 1 61.70 22.79 50.33
CA MET A 1 60.70 22.66 51.40
C MET A 1 59.35 22.97 50.77
N MET A 2 58.43 22.00 50.71
CA MET A 2 57.10 22.23 50.15
C MET A 2 56.26 23.01 51.16
N ASN A 3 55.68 24.12 50.72
CA ASN A 3 54.83 24.95 51.57
C ASN A 3 53.52 24.20 51.86
N SER A 4 52.99 24.33 53.08
CA SER A 4 51.77 23.66 53.53
C SER A 4 50.54 23.92 52.63
N SER A 5 50.49 25.07 51.97
CA SER A 5 49.46 25.41 50.98
C SER A 5 49.53 24.54 49.71
N GLN A 6 50.73 24.20 49.25
CA GLN A 6 50.95 23.35 48.07
C GLN A 6 50.57 21.89 48.35
N ALA A 7 50.85 21.40 49.56
CA ALA A 7 50.43 20.05 49.97
C ALA A 7 48.89 19.93 49.99
N ARG A 8 48.19 20.97 50.46
CA ARG A 8 46.73 21.01 50.52
C ARG A 8 46.08 21.16 49.13
N SER A 9 46.68 21.95 48.22
CA SER A 9 46.19 22.06 46.84
C SER A 9 46.43 20.77 46.04
N LEU A 10 47.55 20.07 46.25
CA LEU A 10 47.78 18.73 45.67
C LEU A 10 46.74 17.71 46.15
N GLY A 11 46.36 17.76 47.42
CA GLY A 11 45.30 16.89 47.96
C GLY A 11 43.96 17.11 47.25
N TRP A 12 43.56 18.37 47.06
CA TRP A 12 42.33 18.69 46.31
C TRP A 12 42.42 18.29 44.83
N ALA A 13 43.57 18.49 44.19
CA ALA A 13 43.80 18.06 42.81
C ALA A 13 43.69 16.53 42.67
N ALA A 14 44.22 15.78 43.63
CA ALA A 14 44.10 14.31 43.65
C ALA A 14 42.64 13.86 43.79
N VAL A 15 41.85 14.50 44.66
CA VAL A 15 40.42 14.19 44.82
C VAL A 15 39.65 14.46 43.53
N LEU A 16 39.90 15.60 42.87
CA LEU A 16 39.27 15.93 41.58
C LEU A 16 39.67 14.95 40.48
N ALA A 17 40.94 14.55 40.42
CA ALA A 17 41.41 13.57 39.46
C ALA A 17 40.73 12.21 39.65
N ILE A 18 40.57 11.75 40.90
CA ILE A 18 39.84 10.51 41.22
C ILE A 18 38.38 10.62 40.79
N CYS A 19 37.71 11.72 41.12
CA CYS A 19 36.32 11.95 40.71
C CYS A 19 36.17 11.92 39.18
N PHE A 20 37.05 12.62 38.46
CA PHE A 20 37.08 12.61 37.01
C PHE A 20 37.31 11.22 36.44
N ALA A 21 38.26 10.45 36.99
CA ALA A 21 38.52 9.08 36.56
C ALA A 21 37.28 8.18 36.71
N LEU A 22 36.55 8.30 37.82
CA LEU A 22 35.30 7.54 38.03
C LEU A 22 34.22 7.89 37.00
N VAL A 23 34.05 9.18 36.68
CA VAL A 23 33.10 9.63 35.65
C VAL A 23 33.48 9.07 34.29
N VAL A 24 34.76 9.09 33.94
CA VAL A 24 35.27 8.53 32.68
C VAL A 24 34.99 7.04 32.58
N VAL A 25 35.29 6.27 33.64
CA VAL A 25 35.01 4.82 33.68
C VAL A 25 33.51 4.55 33.50
N LEU A 26 32.65 5.32 34.18
CA LEU A 26 31.20 5.18 34.04
C LEU A 26 30.72 5.50 32.62
N SER A 27 31.24 6.57 32.01
CA SER A 27 30.92 6.94 30.64
C SER A 27 31.30 5.84 29.66
N PHE A 28 32.48 5.24 29.78
CA PHE A 28 32.88 4.09 28.96
C PHE A 28 31.94 2.90 29.12
N LYS A 29 31.52 2.57 30.36
CA LYS A 29 30.54 1.49 30.58
C LYS A 29 29.20 1.80 29.92
N VAL A 30 28.71 3.03 30.01
CA VAL A 30 27.46 3.45 29.36
C VAL A 30 27.57 3.35 27.85
N HIS A 31 28.70 3.76 27.27
CA HIS A 31 28.93 3.63 25.83
C HIS A 31 28.98 2.15 25.37
N ALA A 32 29.61 1.28 26.15
CA ALA A 32 29.61 -0.16 25.88
C ALA A 32 28.19 -0.75 25.93
N VAL A 33 27.44 -0.49 27.01
CA VAL A 33 26.05 -0.97 27.14
C VAL A 33 25.15 -0.42 26.04
N LYS A 34 25.27 0.87 25.69
CA LYS A 34 24.51 1.46 24.59
C LYS A 34 24.78 0.75 23.25
N SER A 35 26.03 0.35 23.01
CA SER A 35 26.38 -0.40 21.78
C SER A 35 25.78 -1.81 21.76
N GLU A 36 25.73 -2.49 22.91
CA GLU A 36 25.09 -3.81 23.04
C GLU A 36 23.57 -3.73 22.84
N VAL A 37 22.92 -2.72 23.41
CA VAL A 37 21.48 -2.49 23.24
C VAL A 37 21.14 -2.25 21.77
N LEU A 38 21.91 -1.41 21.07
CA LEU A 38 21.68 -1.15 19.64
C LEU A 38 21.87 -2.40 18.77
N LEU A 39 22.76 -3.31 19.15
CA LEU A 39 22.93 -4.59 18.46
C LEU A 39 21.71 -5.50 18.69
N ALA A 40 21.24 -5.60 19.94
CA ALA A 40 20.06 -6.39 20.29
C ALA A 40 18.78 -5.86 19.62
N GLU A 41 18.58 -4.55 19.56
CA GLU A 41 17.46 -3.93 18.85
C GLU A 41 17.48 -4.27 17.35
N ARG A 42 18.65 -4.25 16.70
CA ARG A 42 18.79 -4.67 15.29
C ARG A 42 18.44 -6.13 15.10
N GLN A 43 18.82 -7.00 16.04
CA GLN A 43 18.46 -8.42 16.01
C GLN A 43 16.96 -8.62 16.18
N LEU A 44 16.33 -7.88 17.10
CA LEU A 44 14.88 -7.94 17.31
C LEU A 44 14.12 -7.55 16.05
N ILE A 45 14.51 -6.45 15.39
CA ILE A 45 13.89 -6.00 14.13
C ILE A 45 14.10 -7.03 13.01
N ALA A 46 15.28 -7.66 12.93
CA ALA A 46 15.53 -8.70 11.93
C ALA A 46 14.62 -9.92 12.17
N LEU A 47 14.51 -10.36 13.41
CA LEU A 47 13.67 -11.51 13.79
C LEU A 47 12.19 -11.21 13.53
N GLU A 48 11.71 -10.02 13.87
CA GLU A 48 10.34 -9.58 13.61
C GLU A 48 10.00 -9.65 12.11
N ARG A 49 10.92 -9.22 11.24
CA ARG A 49 10.76 -9.32 9.78
C ARG A 49 10.70 -10.77 9.31
N GLU A 50 11.52 -11.64 9.87
CA GLU A 50 11.48 -13.07 9.57
C GLU A 50 10.14 -13.68 10.01
N THR A 51 9.63 -13.32 11.20
CA THR A 51 8.33 -13.81 11.68
C THR A 51 7.18 -13.33 10.80
N LEU A 52 7.19 -12.07 10.37
CA LEU A 52 6.19 -11.53 9.46
C LEU A 52 6.21 -12.28 8.12
N LEU A 53 7.41 -12.48 7.55
CA LEU A 53 7.56 -13.26 6.31
C LEU A 53 6.98 -14.67 6.49
N LEU A 54 7.34 -15.35 7.58
CA LEU A 54 6.83 -16.70 7.87
C LEU A 54 5.30 -16.71 8.00
N GLU A 55 4.71 -15.77 8.74
CA GLU A 55 3.25 -15.68 8.89
C GLU A 55 2.57 -15.51 7.53
N THR A 56 3.07 -14.61 6.69
CA THR A 56 2.52 -14.42 5.33
C THR A 56 2.67 -15.67 4.45
N GLU A 57 3.78 -16.41 4.57
CA GLU A 57 3.92 -17.70 3.87
C GLU A 57 2.92 -18.74 4.36
N PHE A 58 2.64 -18.77 5.67
CA PHE A 58 1.67 -19.69 6.24
C PHE A 58 0.25 -19.33 5.83
N GLU A 59 -0.15 -18.07 5.95
CA GLU A 59 -1.47 -17.57 5.56
C GLU A 59 -1.74 -17.81 4.06
N THR A 60 -0.76 -17.55 3.20
CA THR A 60 -0.91 -17.77 1.76
C THR A 60 -1.04 -19.25 1.41
N ARG A 61 -0.25 -20.14 2.04
CA ARG A 61 -0.35 -21.59 1.80
C ARG A 61 -1.62 -22.21 2.39
N SER A 62 -2.05 -21.79 3.58
CA SER A 62 -3.27 -22.30 4.21
C SER A 62 -4.52 -21.82 3.47
N SER A 63 -4.55 -20.56 3.02
CA SER A 63 -5.68 -19.98 2.28
C SER A 63 -5.93 -20.73 0.97
N GLN A 64 -4.88 -21.06 0.20
CA GLN A 64 -5.04 -21.87 -1.01
C GLN A 64 -5.63 -23.25 -0.73
N ARG A 65 -5.18 -23.90 0.35
CA ARG A 65 -5.69 -25.23 0.75
C ARG A 65 -7.15 -25.15 1.22
N GLN A 66 -7.50 -24.14 2.01
CA GLN A 66 -8.87 -23.91 2.47
C GLN A 66 -9.82 -23.62 1.31
N LEU A 67 -9.41 -22.76 0.36
CA LEU A 67 -10.20 -22.48 -0.84
C LEU A 67 -10.40 -23.74 -1.70
N ALA A 68 -9.38 -24.59 -1.85
CA ALA A 68 -9.50 -25.86 -2.56
C ALA A 68 -10.45 -26.84 -1.85
N GLU A 69 -10.37 -26.92 -0.52
CA GLU A 69 -11.27 -27.74 0.30
C GLU A 69 -12.71 -27.22 0.22
N TRP A 70 -12.94 -25.92 0.35
CA TRP A 70 -14.27 -25.34 0.20
C TRP A 70 -14.83 -25.54 -1.21
N ASN A 71 -14.00 -25.37 -2.24
CA ASN A 71 -14.44 -25.61 -3.61
C ASN A 71 -14.85 -27.07 -3.83
N THR A 72 -14.15 -28.02 -3.23
CA THR A 72 -14.50 -29.45 -3.31
C THR A 72 -15.71 -29.84 -2.46
N VAL A 73 -15.87 -29.27 -1.27
CA VAL A 73 -16.96 -29.59 -0.33
C VAL A 73 -18.29 -28.92 -0.73
N GLU A 74 -18.26 -27.64 -1.08
CA GLU A 74 -19.48 -26.84 -1.31
C GLU A 74 -19.91 -26.82 -2.78
N PHE A 75 -18.95 -26.69 -3.70
CA PHE A 75 -19.24 -26.50 -5.12
C PHE A 75 -18.92 -27.71 -6.01
N GLY A 76 -18.07 -28.61 -5.53
CA GLY A 76 -17.56 -29.74 -6.30
C GLY A 76 -16.74 -29.32 -7.54
N TYR A 77 -16.26 -28.07 -7.64
CA TYR A 77 -15.47 -27.70 -8.80
C TYR A 77 -14.06 -28.28 -8.68
N ALA A 78 -13.61 -28.89 -9.77
CA ALA A 78 -12.25 -29.33 -9.98
C ALA A 78 -11.62 -28.49 -11.08
N ALA A 79 -10.32 -28.19 -10.96
CA ALA A 79 -9.59 -27.53 -12.04
C ALA A 79 -9.67 -28.37 -13.33
N PRO A 80 -9.93 -27.74 -14.50
CA PRO A 80 -9.99 -28.47 -15.77
C PRO A 80 -8.69 -29.21 -16.04
N ARG A 81 -8.79 -30.48 -16.46
CA ARG A 81 -7.60 -31.26 -16.83
C ARG A 81 -7.06 -30.77 -18.18
N ALA A 82 -5.78 -30.98 -18.43
CA ALA A 82 -5.13 -30.60 -19.69
C ALA A 82 -5.90 -31.08 -20.94
N GLY A 83 -6.47 -32.29 -20.91
CA GLY A 83 -7.28 -32.84 -22.02
C GLY A 83 -8.69 -32.28 -22.16
N GLN A 84 -9.12 -31.34 -21.31
CA GLN A 84 -10.37 -30.59 -21.46
C GLN A 84 -10.16 -29.26 -22.19
N PHE A 85 -8.90 -28.84 -22.37
CA PHE A 85 -8.58 -27.70 -23.21
C PHE A 85 -8.51 -28.14 -24.67
N LEU A 86 -8.91 -27.25 -25.56
CA LEU A 86 -8.82 -27.46 -27.00
C LEU A 86 -7.48 -26.92 -27.47
N ASP A 87 -6.72 -27.74 -28.20
CA ASP A 87 -5.35 -27.40 -28.61
C ASP A 87 -5.29 -26.35 -29.73
N GLY A 88 -6.43 -25.99 -30.32
CA GLY A 88 -6.50 -24.94 -31.34
C GLY A 88 -7.85 -24.80 -32.04
N GLU A 89 -7.90 -23.83 -32.94
CA GLU A 89 -9.09 -23.38 -33.67
C GLU A 89 -9.69 -24.49 -34.54
N ARG A 90 -8.88 -25.45 -34.97
CA ARG A 90 -9.34 -26.60 -35.76
C ARG A 90 -10.16 -27.59 -34.92
N GLN A 91 -9.78 -27.82 -33.65
CA GLN A 91 -10.59 -28.61 -32.71
C GLN A 91 -11.86 -27.85 -32.32
N LEU A 92 -11.77 -26.53 -32.12
CA LEU A 92 -12.95 -25.68 -31.91
C LEU A 92 -13.94 -25.76 -33.09
N ALA A 93 -13.45 -25.69 -34.33
CA ALA A 93 -14.28 -25.79 -35.53
C ALA A 93 -14.98 -27.15 -35.66
N SER A 94 -14.39 -28.22 -35.12
CA SER A 94 -15.02 -29.55 -35.10
C SER A 94 -16.20 -29.68 -34.13
N LEU A 95 -16.28 -28.80 -33.12
CA LEU A 95 -17.40 -28.72 -32.18
C LEU A 95 -18.55 -27.83 -32.68
N GLY A 96 -18.32 -27.04 -33.74
CA GLY A 96 -19.35 -26.20 -34.33
C GLY A 96 -20.33 -27.03 -35.15
N GLU A 97 -21.59 -27.10 -34.74
CA GLU A 97 -22.63 -27.76 -35.54
C GLU A 97 -22.98 -26.95 -36.79
N VAL A 98 -23.23 -27.66 -37.90
CA VAL A 98 -23.80 -27.08 -39.11
C VAL A 98 -25.25 -26.71 -38.80
N ARG A 99 -25.62 -25.43 -38.99
CA ARG A 99 -27.00 -24.97 -38.76
C ARG A 99 -27.99 -25.78 -39.60
N GLY A 100 -28.93 -26.42 -38.91
CA GLY A 100 -30.04 -27.13 -39.55
C GLY A 100 -31.02 -26.19 -40.27
N PRO A 101 -31.82 -26.72 -41.21
CA PRO A 101 -32.88 -25.95 -41.85
C PRO A 101 -33.88 -25.43 -40.81
N GLY A 102 -34.08 -24.11 -40.76
CA GLY A 102 -34.97 -23.44 -39.81
C GLY A 102 -34.29 -22.90 -38.54
N ALA A 103 -32.96 -22.96 -38.43
CA ALA A 103 -32.23 -22.38 -37.30
C ALA A 103 -32.46 -20.85 -37.19
N PRO A 104 -32.69 -20.31 -35.98
CA PRO A 104 -32.93 -18.87 -35.77
C PRO A 104 -31.75 -18.02 -36.26
N SER A 105 -32.03 -16.75 -36.56
CA SER A 105 -30.98 -15.80 -36.94
C SER A 105 -29.94 -15.70 -35.83
N PRO A 106 -28.63 -15.66 -36.17
CA PRO A 106 -27.58 -15.69 -35.18
C PRO A 106 -27.66 -14.42 -34.33
N ILE A 107 -27.65 -14.61 -33.00
CA ILE A 107 -27.59 -13.50 -32.04
C ILE A 107 -26.26 -12.81 -32.29
N ARG A 108 -26.31 -11.60 -32.84
CA ARG A 108 -25.13 -10.77 -33.03
C ARG A 108 -24.77 -10.19 -31.66
N LEU A 109 -23.73 -10.72 -31.04
CA LEU A 109 -23.08 -10.04 -29.93
C LEU A 109 -22.50 -8.73 -30.48
N ALA A 110 -22.72 -7.62 -29.78
CA ALA A 110 -22.08 -6.36 -30.11
C ALA A 110 -20.56 -6.55 -30.03
N ARG A 111 -19.91 -6.69 -31.19
CA ARG A 111 -18.45 -6.68 -31.29
C ARG A 111 -18.04 -5.21 -31.15
N ALA A 112 -17.15 -4.92 -30.20
CA ALA A 112 -16.41 -3.68 -30.24
C ALA A 112 -15.56 -3.70 -31.52
N GLU A 113 -15.96 -2.90 -32.50
CA GLU A 113 -15.29 -2.79 -33.79
C GLU A 113 -13.92 -2.17 -33.54
N THR A 114 -12.87 -3.01 -33.52
CA THR A 114 -11.50 -2.51 -33.67
C THR A 114 -11.40 -1.98 -35.08
N ALA A 115 -11.40 -0.66 -35.18
CA ALA A 115 -11.52 0.11 -36.41
C ALA A 115 -10.50 -0.32 -37.46
N ASP A 116 -10.99 -0.98 -38.51
CA ASP A 116 -10.41 -0.96 -39.85
C ASP A 116 -11.54 -1.26 -40.85
N GLY A 117 -12.09 -0.20 -41.46
CA GLY A 117 -12.91 -0.31 -42.67
C GLY A 117 -14.36 0.19 -42.55
N GLU A 118 -14.58 1.37 -43.10
CA GLU A 118 -15.85 1.94 -43.59
C GLU A 118 -16.98 2.25 -42.61
N ALA A 119 -17.14 3.57 -42.40
CA ALA A 119 -18.23 4.23 -41.71
C ALA A 119 -19.61 3.73 -42.19
N THR A 120 -20.30 3.00 -41.30
CA THR A 120 -21.74 2.76 -41.41
C THR A 120 -22.41 3.29 -40.15
N ALA A 121 -23.16 4.39 -40.34
CA ALA A 121 -24.19 4.97 -39.49
C ALA A 121 -24.07 4.77 -37.97
N ALA A 122 -23.72 5.86 -37.28
CA ALA A 122 -23.77 5.98 -35.82
C ALA A 122 -25.13 5.48 -35.25
N ALA A 123 -25.11 4.28 -34.68
CA ALA A 123 -26.14 3.86 -33.74
C ALA A 123 -26.02 4.71 -32.48
N PRO A 124 -27.15 5.10 -31.83
CA PRO A 124 -27.09 5.87 -30.61
C PRO A 124 -26.38 5.05 -29.53
N GLU A 125 -25.29 5.61 -29.00
CA GLU A 125 -24.49 5.06 -27.92
C GLU A 125 -25.41 4.77 -26.72
N ALA A 126 -25.69 3.50 -26.45
CA ALA A 126 -26.53 3.11 -25.32
C ALA A 126 -25.80 3.53 -24.03
N PRO A 127 -26.45 4.27 -23.11
CA PRO A 127 -25.76 4.80 -21.95
C PRO A 127 -25.30 3.67 -21.04
N MET A 128 -24.02 3.71 -20.65
CA MET A 128 -23.42 2.80 -19.67
C MET A 128 -24.25 2.83 -18.39
N ARG A 129 -24.55 1.66 -17.79
CA ARG A 129 -25.36 1.55 -16.56
C ARG A 129 -24.57 0.86 -15.45
N SER A 130 -24.78 1.29 -14.21
CA SER A 130 -24.18 0.65 -13.03
C SER A 130 -24.74 -0.77 -12.82
N PRO A 131 -23.90 -1.79 -12.55
CA PRO A 131 -24.36 -3.15 -12.27
C PRO A 131 -25.06 -3.28 -10.90
N VAL A 132 -24.88 -2.32 -10.00
CA VAL A 132 -25.46 -2.36 -8.65
C VAL A 132 -26.77 -1.58 -8.58
N SER A 133 -26.85 -0.42 -9.25
CA SER A 133 -28.01 0.48 -9.17
C SER A 133 -28.83 0.57 -10.45
N GLY A 134 -28.33 0.07 -11.58
CA GLY A 134 -29.00 0.15 -12.88
C GLY A 134 -29.11 1.56 -13.48
N ALA A 135 -28.60 2.58 -12.78
CA ALA A 135 -28.64 3.98 -13.21
C ALA A 135 -27.62 4.26 -14.33
N ALA A 136 -27.95 5.21 -15.22
CA ALA A 136 -27.07 5.64 -16.29
C ALA A 136 -25.86 6.40 -15.73
N VAL A 137 -24.65 5.97 -16.09
CA VAL A 137 -23.38 6.60 -15.74
C VAL A 137 -23.06 7.64 -16.81
N THR A 138 -22.95 8.90 -16.42
CA THR A 138 -22.57 10.03 -17.29
C THR A 138 -21.30 10.68 -16.76
N LEU A 139 -20.56 11.41 -17.61
CA LEU A 139 -19.40 12.20 -17.13
C LEU A 139 -19.78 13.19 -16.02
N ALA A 140 -21.05 13.63 -15.97
CA ALA A 140 -21.59 14.43 -14.88
C ALA A 140 -21.77 13.64 -13.56
N SER A 141 -22.09 12.34 -13.61
CA SER A 141 -22.14 11.50 -12.40
C SER A 141 -20.75 11.21 -11.82
N ALA A 142 -19.70 11.24 -12.64
CA ALA A 142 -18.31 11.22 -12.16
C ALA A 142 -17.87 12.58 -11.58
N GLY A 143 -18.47 13.69 -12.03
CA GLY A 143 -18.20 15.05 -11.54
C GLY A 143 -18.99 15.47 -10.30
N GLY A 144 -19.95 14.65 -9.83
CA GLY A 144 -20.71 14.89 -8.59
C GLY A 144 -19.89 14.65 -7.33
N GLU A 145 -18.80 13.90 -7.45
CA GLU A 145 -17.88 13.57 -6.36
C GLU A 145 -16.56 14.36 -6.50
N LYS A 146 -16.66 15.68 -6.65
CA LYS A 146 -15.50 16.59 -6.53
C LYS A 146 -14.79 16.48 -5.17
N ASP A 147 -15.44 15.81 -4.22
CA ASP A 147 -14.95 15.57 -2.86
C ASP A 147 -14.43 14.14 -2.64
N ALA A 148 -14.78 13.15 -3.48
CA ALA A 148 -14.34 11.77 -3.22
C ALA A 148 -12.82 11.61 -3.33
N GLY A 149 -12.18 12.36 -4.23
CA GLY A 149 -10.72 12.40 -4.32
C GLY A 149 -10.06 12.99 -3.07
N ALA A 150 -10.70 13.99 -2.45
CA ALA A 150 -10.21 14.64 -1.23
C ALA A 150 -10.43 13.75 0.01
N VAL A 151 -11.63 13.15 0.13
CA VAL A 151 -11.96 12.20 1.19
C VAL A 151 -11.09 10.94 1.11
N PHE A 152 -10.82 10.44 -0.10
CA PHE A 152 -9.92 9.31 -0.31
C PHE A 152 -8.47 9.67 0.05
N THR A 153 -7.95 10.81 -0.41
CA THR A 153 -6.58 11.23 -0.06
C THR A 153 -6.41 11.48 1.44
N GLN A 154 -7.45 11.98 2.10
CA GLN A 154 -7.44 12.19 3.55
C GLN A 154 -7.51 10.85 4.31
N ALA A 155 -8.43 9.95 3.96
CA ALA A 155 -8.55 8.64 4.59
C ALA A 155 -7.31 7.76 4.35
N PHE A 156 -6.75 7.80 3.15
CA PHE A 156 -5.51 7.09 2.82
C PHE A 156 -4.29 7.69 3.53
N GLY A 157 -4.25 9.02 3.69
CA GLY A 157 -3.23 9.70 4.48
C GLY A 157 -3.28 9.30 5.96
N ASP A 158 -4.46 9.27 6.56
CA ASP A 158 -4.66 8.84 7.95
C ASP A 158 -4.26 7.36 8.13
N PHE A 159 -4.64 6.49 7.19
CA PHE A 159 -4.24 5.08 7.20
C PHE A 159 -2.72 4.91 7.14
N LEU A 160 -2.02 5.67 6.29
CA LEU A 160 -0.56 5.61 6.20
C LEU A 160 0.12 6.12 7.48
N ILE A 161 -0.45 7.13 8.14
CA ILE A 161 0.07 7.63 9.42
C ILE A 161 -0.07 6.56 10.51
N GLU A 162 -1.21 5.87 10.55
CA GLU A 162 -1.51 4.85 11.56
C GLU A 162 -0.76 3.53 11.32
N ALA A 163 -0.60 3.12 10.05
CA ALA A 163 0.13 1.90 9.68
C ALA A 163 1.65 2.10 9.62
N SER A 164 2.15 3.35 9.62
CA SER A 164 3.60 3.59 9.60
C SER A 164 4.22 3.45 11.00
N PRO A 165 5.24 2.59 11.18
CA PRO A 165 5.97 2.49 12.45
C PRO A 165 6.87 3.71 12.71
N ILE A 166 7.01 4.61 11.74
CA ILE A 166 7.79 5.85 11.83
C ILE A 166 6.79 7.01 11.93
N ARG A 167 6.58 7.54 13.13
CA ARG A 167 5.77 8.73 13.37
C ARG A 167 6.24 9.88 12.46
N PRO A 168 5.48 10.29 11.42
CA PRO A 168 5.94 11.37 10.55
C PRO A 168 5.91 12.68 11.33
N ALA A 169 7.05 13.36 11.39
CA ALA A 169 7.11 14.72 11.92
C ALA A 169 6.20 15.62 11.06
N ARG A 170 5.22 16.26 11.69
CA ARG A 170 4.35 17.26 11.04
C ARG A 170 5.20 18.35 10.41
N ALA A 171 5.37 18.32 9.09
CA ALA A 171 5.84 19.48 8.35
C ALA A 171 4.63 20.40 8.11
N GLU A 172 4.33 21.27 9.08
CA GLU A 172 3.46 22.41 8.81
C GLU A 172 4.16 23.32 7.80
N VAL A 173 3.64 23.35 6.57
CA VAL A 173 4.03 24.36 5.59
C VAL A 173 3.46 25.67 6.09
N LEU A 174 4.34 26.57 6.55
CA LEU A 174 4.00 27.91 7.02
C LEU A 174 3.17 28.63 5.93
N ARG A 175 1.86 28.77 6.16
CA ARG A 175 0.99 29.58 5.28
C ARG A 175 1.50 31.03 5.33
N SER A 176 2.05 31.50 4.22
CA SER A 176 2.33 32.94 4.04
C SER A 176 1.06 33.76 4.26
N PRO A 177 1.13 34.87 5.01
CA PRO A 177 -0.03 35.71 5.24
C PRO A 177 -0.45 36.36 3.91
N LYS A 178 -1.73 36.18 3.58
CA LYS A 178 -2.46 36.84 2.51
C LYS A 178 -2.29 38.36 2.64
N ALA A 179 -1.62 38.98 1.68
CA ALA A 179 -1.51 40.43 1.57
C ALA A 179 -2.92 41.06 1.59
N ALA A 180 -3.11 42.01 2.50
CA ALA A 180 -4.35 42.75 2.68
C ALA A 180 -4.70 43.51 1.39
N ALA A 181 -5.93 43.30 0.92
CA ALA A 181 -6.53 44.08 -0.16
C ALA A 181 -6.75 45.52 0.34
N ALA A 182 -6.19 46.49 -0.39
CA ALA A 182 -6.45 47.91 -0.21
C ALA A 182 -7.89 48.24 -0.65
N PRO A 183 -8.65 49.06 0.10
CA PRO A 183 -9.96 49.54 -0.35
C PRO A 183 -9.80 50.59 -1.45
N GLY A 184 -10.46 50.35 -2.58
CA GLY A 184 -10.60 51.32 -3.66
C GLY A 184 -11.42 52.53 -3.22
N THR A 185 -10.85 53.72 -3.43
CA THR A 185 -11.56 54.98 -3.47
C THR A 185 -12.32 55.06 -4.79
N GLY A 186 -13.65 54.99 -4.72
CA GLY A 186 -14.53 55.41 -5.81
C GLY A 186 -14.76 56.92 -5.71
N GLU A 187 -14.46 57.61 -6.81
CA GLU A 187 -15.22 58.77 -7.26
C GLU A 187 -16.45 58.29 -8.05
#